data_AF-A0A7S2JZ79-F1
#
_entry.id   AF-A0A7S2JZ79-F1
#
_cell.length_a   1.000
_cell.length_b   1.000
_cell.length_c   1.000
_cell.angle_alpha   90.00
_cell.angle_beta   90.00
_cell.angle_gamma   90.00
#
_symmetry.space_group_name_H-M   'P 1'
#
loop_
_entity.id
_entity.type
_entity.pdbx_description
1 polymer ?
#
loop_
_entity_poly.entity_id
_entity_poly.type
_entity_poly.pdbx_seq_one_letter_code
_entity_poly.pdbx_strand_id
1 'polypeptide(L)'
;DGWGEYTDAQWAKMAPWASMRMQTLWRTVAGMCLYHPALQCHFEAQADKRSALARVWDPSDCFTCLVSMQMYKFFTSTQLEHTNLMFEKFPTCLKVAFIDCEDKGPQAGIDAVHEQQDRRYYSCLIDRSCPVDAVGRRTPKLRVELPGYPILGDGKGDNQNHAIPF
;
A
#
# COMPACT_ATOMS: atom_id res chain seq x y z
N ASP A 1 -28.33 21.16 2.60
CA ASP A 1 -27.12 20.39 2.94
C ASP A 1 -25.96 21.31 3.33
N GLY A 2 -25.67 21.44 4.62
CA GLY A 2 -24.63 22.36 5.16
C GLY A 2 -23.18 21.98 4.83
N TRP A 3 -22.96 20.98 3.97
CA TRP A 3 -21.64 20.53 3.55
C TRP A 3 -20.96 21.48 2.55
N GLY A 4 -21.73 22.33 1.87
CA GLY A 4 -21.22 23.34 0.95
C GLY A 4 -20.60 24.57 1.62
N GLU A 5 -20.70 24.68 2.95
CA GLU A 5 -20.15 25.82 3.72
C GLU A 5 -18.66 25.65 4.04
N TYR A 6 -18.09 24.46 3.83
CA TYR A 6 -16.68 24.18 4.11
C TYR A 6 -15.80 24.52 2.92
N THR A 7 -14.78 25.32 3.17
CA THR A 7 -13.68 25.57 2.23
C THR A 7 -12.86 24.30 1.97
N ASP A 8 -12.17 24.25 0.83
CA ASP A 8 -11.27 23.15 0.49
C ASP A 8 -10.19 22.90 1.56
N ALA A 9 -9.68 23.98 2.17
CA ALA A 9 -8.72 23.90 3.25
C ALA A 9 -9.30 23.26 4.54
N GLN A 10 -10.59 23.47 4.82
CA GLN A 10 -11.27 22.79 5.92
C GLN A 10 -11.52 21.32 5.58
N TRP A 11 -11.94 21.01 4.36
CA TRP A 11 -12.10 19.64 3.88
C TRP A 11 -10.81 18.84 3.96
N ALA A 12 -9.69 19.42 3.53
CA ALA A 12 -8.35 18.81 3.61
C ALA A 12 -7.93 18.44 5.05
N LYS A 13 -8.46 19.14 6.07
CA LYS A 13 -8.22 18.83 7.49
C LYS A 13 -9.24 17.84 8.06
N MET A 14 -10.51 18.00 7.70
CA MET A 14 -11.61 17.21 8.23
C MET A 14 -11.65 15.79 7.69
N ALA A 15 -11.42 15.59 6.38
CA ALA A 15 -11.50 14.27 5.77
C ALA A 15 -10.50 13.28 6.40
N PRO A 16 -9.21 13.60 6.58
CA PRO A 16 -8.28 12.68 7.25
C PRO A 16 -8.61 12.45 8.72
N TRP A 17 -9.12 13.48 9.42
CA TRP A 17 -9.58 13.36 10.82
C TRP A 17 -10.77 12.40 10.95
N ALA A 18 -11.72 12.49 10.02
CA ALA A 18 -12.90 11.63 9.96
C ALA A 18 -12.51 10.20 9.54
N SER A 19 -11.63 10.05 8.54
CA SER A 19 -11.13 8.74 8.11
C SER A 19 -10.44 7.98 9.24
N MET A 20 -9.61 8.64 10.05
CA MET A 20 -8.98 8.00 11.22
C MET A 20 -9.99 7.43 12.22
N ARG A 21 -11.22 7.95 12.27
CA ARG A 21 -12.26 7.54 13.24
C ARG A 21 -13.24 6.54 12.66
N MET A 22 -13.61 6.72 11.40
CA MET A 22 -14.74 6.01 10.79
C MET A 22 -14.32 5.02 9.71
N GLN A 23 -13.19 5.25 9.04
CA GLN A 23 -12.75 4.42 7.91
C GLN A 23 -11.89 3.25 8.43
N THR A 24 -12.40 2.02 8.25
CA THR A 24 -11.83 0.81 8.86
C THR A 24 -10.40 0.53 8.46
N LEU A 25 -10.04 0.71 7.19
CA LEU A 25 -8.69 0.48 6.69
C LEU A 25 -7.69 1.47 7.31
N TRP A 26 -8.02 2.76 7.35
CA TRP A 26 -7.19 3.84 7.87
C TRP A 26 -6.93 3.64 9.36
N ARG A 27 -7.98 3.35 10.13
CA ARG A 27 -7.88 2.99 11.55
C ARG A 27 -6.99 1.77 11.77
N THR A 28 -7.19 0.73 10.99
CA THR A 28 -6.43 -0.53 11.12
C THR A 28 -4.95 -0.29 10.86
N VAL A 29 -4.63 0.40 9.77
CA VAL A 29 -3.24 0.71 9.43
C VAL A 29 -2.62 1.65 10.45
N ALA A 30 -3.35 2.66 10.94
CA ALA A 30 -2.86 3.53 12.00
C ALA A 30 -2.46 2.73 13.24
N GLY A 31 -3.32 1.81 13.68
CA GLY A 31 -3.06 0.95 14.83
C GLY A 31 -1.88 0.00 14.60
N MET A 32 -1.83 -0.67 13.45
CA MET A 32 -0.72 -1.57 13.10
C MET A 32 0.61 -0.81 12.95
N CYS A 33 0.59 0.43 12.47
CA CYS A 33 1.81 1.22 12.34
C CYS A 33 2.39 1.70 13.68
N LEU A 34 1.66 1.57 14.80
CA LEU A 34 2.20 1.87 16.14
C LEU A 34 3.30 0.89 16.57
N TYR A 35 3.39 -0.29 15.95
CA TYR A 35 4.50 -1.23 16.19
C TYR A 35 5.86 -0.62 15.82
N HIS A 36 5.92 0.22 14.79
CA HIS A 36 7.18 0.84 14.34
C HIS A 36 7.82 1.75 15.40
N PRO A 37 7.13 2.78 15.96
CA PRO A 37 7.69 3.56 17.06
C PRO A 37 7.84 2.74 18.34
N ALA A 38 7.01 1.73 18.60
CA ALA A 38 7.17 0.85 19.77
C ALA A 38 8.48 0.05 19.72
N LEU A 39 8.82 -0.50 18.54
CA LEU A 39 10.08 -1.18 18.29
C LEU A 39 11.27 -0.21 18.43
N GLN A 40 11.13 1.03 17.93
CA GLN A 40 12.16 2.06 18.10
C GLN A 40 12.40 2.37 19.59
N CYS A 41 11.34 2.61 20.37
CA CYS A 41 11.44 2.83 21.81
C CYS A 41 12.07 1.64 22.55
N HIS A 42 11.72 0.42 22.15
CA HIS A 42 12.29 -0.80 22.74
C HIS A 42 13.79 -0.89 22.48
N PHE A 43 14.21 -0.65 21.24
CA PHE A 43 15.61 -0.60 20.86
C PHE A 43 16.35 0.49 21.66
N GLU A 44 15.82 1.70 21.78
CA GLU A 44 16.45 2.78 22.55
C GLU A 44 16.63 2.46 24.03
N ALA A 45 15.70 1.69 24.61
CA ALA A 45 15.73 1.29 26.01
C ALA A 45 16.74 0.16 26.29
N GLN A 46 16.95 -0.76 25.35
CA GLN A 46 17.70 -2.01 25.60
C GLN A 46 18.99 -2.14 24.79
N ALA A 47 19.18 -1.37 23.72
CA ALA A 47 20.28 -1.58 22.79
C ALA A 47 21.63 -1.22 23.42
N ASP A 48 22.60 -2.13 23.23
CA ASP A 48 24.01 -1.79 23.38
C ASP A 48 24.42 -0.85 22.25
N LYS A 49 24.61 0.43 22.56
CA LYS A 49 25.02 1.49 21.61
C LYS A 49 26.40 1.24 21.00
N ARG A 50 27.21 0.34 21.55
CA ARG A 50 28.50 -0.05 20.97
C ARG A 50 28.37 -1.14 19.91
N SER A 51 27.24 -1.84 19.85
CA SER A 51 27.00 -2.92 18.90
C SER A 51 26.98 -2.42 17.46
N ALA A 52 27.34 -3.31 16.52
CA ALA A 52 27.24 -3.02 15.10
C ALA A 52 25.78 -2.84 14.65
N LEU A 53 24.85 -3.60 15.26
CA LEU A 53 23.41 -3.52 14.99
C LEU A 53 22.88 -2.11 15.26
N ALA A 54 23.35 -1.47 16.34
CA ALA A 54 22.88 -0.15 16.69
C ALA A 54 23.16 0.94 15.65
N ARG A 55 24.12 0.71 14.74
CA ARG A 55 24.48 1.65 13.67
C ARG A 55 23.60 1.53 12.43
N VAL A 56 22.89 0.41 12.28
CA VAL A 56 22.10 0.07 11.09
C VAL A 56 20.65 -0.25 11.44
N TRP A 57 20.24 -0.02 12.68
CA TRP A 57 18.90 -0.34 13.16
C TRP A 57 17.82 0.45 12.41
N ASP A 58 16.87 -0.27 11.81
CA ASP A 58 15.59 0.25 11.31
C ASP A 58 14.47 -0.67 11.81
N PRO A 59 13.47 -0.15 12.54
CA PRO A 59 12.33 -0.95 12.97
C PRO A 59 11.57 -1.62 11.81
N SER A 60 11.69 -1.09 10.59
CA SER A 60 11.09 -1.63 9.36
C SER A 60 11.65 -3.00 8.97
N ASP A 61 12.86 -3.35 9.43
CA ASP A 61 13.47 -4.68 9.22
C ASP A 61 12.83 -5.75 10.11
N CYS A 62 12.28 -5.35 11.26
CA CYS A 62 11.57 -6.25 12.16
C CYS A 62 10.07 -6.31 11.87
N PHE A 63 9.49 -5.22 11.32
CA PHE A 63 8.06 -5.14 11.09
C PHE A 63 7.71 -4.36 9.82
N THR A 64 6.93 -4.99 8.95
CA THR A 64 6.30 -4.37 7.79
C THR A 64 4.79 -4.53 7.91
N CYS A 65 4.06 -3.42 7.79
CA CYS A 65 2.60 -3.42 7.64
C CYS A 65 2.28 -3.43 6.14
N LEU A 66 2.04 -4.62 5.59
CA LEU A 66 1.70 -4.80 4.18
C LEU A 66 0.18 -4.78 4.00
N VAL A 67 -0.32 -3.84 3.19
CA VAL A 67 -1.73 -3.71 2.86
C VAL A 67 -1.97 -4.16 1.43
N SER A 68 -2.87 -5.11 1.23
CA SER A 68 -3.37 -5.43 -0.10
C SER A 68 -4.44 -4.42 -0.53
N MET A 69 -4.17 -3.68 -1.60
CA MET A 69 -5.11 -2.77 -2.27
C MET A 69 -5.21 -3.17 -3.75
N GLN A 70 -5.81 -4.34 -4.03
CA GLN A 70 -5.86 -4.93 -5.38
C GLN A 70 -6.23 -3.93 -6.49
N MET A 71 -7.23 -3.08 -6.25
CA MET A 71 -7.79 -2.15 -7.24
C MET A 71 -7.03 -0.82 -7.36
N TYR A 72 -5.87 -0.65 -6.70
CA TYR A 72 -5.09 0.60 -6.72
C TYR A 72 -4.80 1.11 -8.15
N LYS A 73 -4.57 0.19 -9.09
CA LYS A 73 -4.37 0.51 -10.52
C LYS A 73 -5.50 1.35 -11.11
N PHE A 74 -6.73 1.18 -10.62
CA PHE A 74 -7.94 1.82 -11.14
C PHE A 74 -8.43 2.97 -10.27
N PHE A 75 -7.63 3.43 -9.30
CA PHE A 75 -8.00 4.54 -8.43
C PHE A 75 -8.14 5.85 -9.19
N THR A 76 -9.13 6.65 -8.78
CA THR A 76 -9.32 8.04 -9.22
C THR A 76 -8.25 8.95 -8.63
N SER A 77 -8.12 10.18 -9.15
CA SER A 77 -7.17 11.18 -8.64
C SER A 77 -7.34 11.42 -7.13
N THR A 78 -8.58 11.57 -6.66
CA THR A 78 -8.88 11.75 -5.22
C THR A 78 -8.49 10.52 -4.40
N GLN A 79 -8.71 9.31 -4.91
CA GLN A 79 -8.29 8.09 -4.21
C GLN A 79 -6.76 7.98 -4.14
N LEU A 80 -6.06 8.34 -5.21
CA LEU A 80 -4.59 8.39 -5.23
C LEU A 80 -4.06 9.43 -4.23
N GLU A 81 -4.66 10.62 -4.17
CA GLU A 81 -4.32 11.65 -3.18
C GLU A 81 -4.49 11.14 -1.75
N HIS A 82 -5.61 10.48 -1.45
CA HIS A 82 -5.85 9.89 -0.13
C HIS A 82 -4.84 8.78 0.22
N THR A 83 -4.49 7.92 -0.74
CA THR A 83 -3.46 6.88 -0.54
C THR A 83 -2.07 7.51 -0.36
N ASN A 84 -1.74 8.57 -1.09
CA ASN A 84 -0.48 9.28 -0.91
C ASN A 84 -0.39 9.95 0.46
N LEU A 85 -1.47 10.57 0.92
CA LEU A 85 -1.57 11.12 2.27
C LEU A 85 -1.34 10.06 3.34
N MET A 86 -1.82 8.84 3.11
CA MET A 86 -1.60 7.70 4.00
C MET A 86 -0.11 7.35 4.12
N PHE A 87 0.62 7.32 3.01
CA PHE A 87 2.08 7.11 3.00
C PHE A 87 2.86 8.25 3.67
N GLU A 88 2.42 9.50 3.52
CA GLU A 88 3.09 10.62 4.18
C GLU A 88 2.84 10.66 5.68
N LYS A 89 1.67 10.17 6.11
CA LYS A 89 1.25 10.19 7.52
C LYS A 89 1.83 9.05 8.36
N PHE A 90 1.99 7.87 7.77
CA PHE A 90 2.40 6.67 8.51
C PHE A 90 3.90 6.36 8.33
N PRO A 91 4.51 5.60 9.26
CA PRO A 91 5.94 5.26 9.21
C PRO A 91 6.31 4.41 7.99
N THR A 92 7.62 4.28 7.76
CA THR A 92 8.22 3.56 6.63
C THR A 92 7.88 2.06 6.58
N CYS A 93 7.40 1.48 7.68
CA CYS A 93 6.89 0.10 7.70
C CYS A 93 5.65 -0.11 6.82
N LEU A 94 4.90 0.95 6.48
CA LEU A 94 3.72 0.83 5.63
C LEU A 94 4.11 0.58 4.18
N LYS A 95 3.65 -0.56 3.64
CA LYS A 95 3.77 -0.90 2.23
C LYS A 95 2.39 -1.26 1.67
N VAL A 96 2.16 -1.00 0.39
CA VAL A 96 0.94 -1.41 -0.30
C VAL A 96 1.30 -2.34 -1.45
N ALA A 97 0.66 -3.50 -1.46
CA ALA A 97 0.66 -4.39 -2.61
C ALA A 97 -0.61 -4.15 -3.43
N PHE A 98 -0.51 -4.20 -4.75
CA PHE A 98 -1.67 -4.14 -5.64
C PHE A 98 -1.48 -4.99 -6.89
N ILE A 99 -2.56 -5.15 -7.66
CA ILE A 99 -2.52 -5.85 -8.95
C ILE A 99 -2.48 -4.82 -10.08
N ASP A 100 -1.44 -4.91 -10.88
CA ASP A 100 -1.33 -4.18 -12.14
C ASP A 100 -1.69 -5.12 -13.31
N CYS A 101 -2.11 -4.54 -14.42
CA CYS A 101 -2.40 -5.28 -15.64
C CYS A 101 -1.90 -4.52 -16.86
N GLU A 102 -1.34 -5.26 -17.81
CA GLU A 102 -0.94 -4.77 -19.12
C GLU A 102 -1.65 -5.55 -20.21
N ASP A 103 -2.17 -4.82 -21.18
CA ASP A 103 -2.64 -5.39 -22.43
C ASP A 103 -1.41 -5.70 -23.30
N LYS A 104 -1.16 -6.99 -23.56
CA LYS A 104 -0.10 -7.45 -24.48
C LYS A 104 -0.70 -7.97 -25.79
N GLY A 105 -1.95 -7.62 -26.10
CA GLY A 105 -2.66 -8.09 -27.27
C GLY A 105 -2.66 -9.63 -27.36
N PRO A 106 -2.41 -10.22 -28.54
CA PRO A 106 -2.38 -11.67 -28.71
C PRO A 106 -1.40 -12.38 -27.77
N GLN A 107 -0.34 -11.70 -27.30
CA GLN A 107 0.68 -12.27 -26.43
C GLN A 107 0.26 -12.43 -24.97
N ALA A 108 -0.87 -11.83 -24.56
CA ALA A 108 -1.39 -11.96 -23.21
C ALA A 108 -1.88 -13.39 -22.90
N GLY A 109 -2.47 -14.06 -23.89
CA GLY A 109 -3.03 -15.41 -23.78
C GLY A 109 -2.19 -16.53 -24.41
N ILE A 110 -0.99 -16.25 -24.93
CA ILE A 110 -0.13 -17.26 -25.60
C ILE A 110 0.16 -18.46 -24.69
N ASP A 111 0.33 -18.21 -23.40
CA ASP A 111 0.70 -19.26 -22.45
C ASP A 111 -0.54 -20.11 -22.04
N ALA A 112 -1.75 -19.68 -22.42
CA ALA A 112 -3.05 -20.33 -22.20
C ALA A 112 -3.25 -20.89 -20.78
N VAL A 113 -2.64 -20.26 -19.77
CA VAL A 113 -2.65 -20.76 -18.38
C VAL A 113 -4.05 -20.68 -17.77
N HIS A 114 -4.88 -19.74 -18.22
CA HIS A 114 -6.26 -19.59 -17.79
C HIS A 114 -7.14 -19.04 -18.93
N GLU A 115 -8.38 -19.54 -19.06
CA GLU A 115 -9.31 -19.16 -20.14
C GLU A 115 -9.65 -17.65 -20.14
N GLN A 116 -9.65 -17.02 -18.96
CA GLN A 116 -9.93 -15.59 -18.78
C GLN A 116 -8.67 -14.70 -18.86
N GLN A 117 -7.51 -15.25 -19.21
CA GLN A 117 -6.27 -14.48 -19.29
C GLN A 117 -6.21 -13.69 -20.61
N ASP A 118 -6.82 -12.51 -20.61
CA ASP A 118 -6.79 -11.55 -21.71
C ASP A 118 -5.68 -10.49 -21.55
N ARG A 119 -5.05 -10.43 -20.38
CA ARG A 119 -3.99 -9.48 -20.00
C ARG A 119 -2.87 -10.18 -19.25
N ARG A 120 -1.69 -9.54 -19.18
CA ARG A 120 -0.65 -9.93 -18.22
C ARG A 120 -0.88 -9.21 -16.91
N TYR A 121 -0.86 -9.97 -15.82
CA TYR A 121 -1.11 -9.46 -14.48
C TYR A 121 0.18 -9.46 -13.67
N TYR A 122 0.31 -8.47 -12.80
CA TYR A 122 1.49 -8.29 -11.99
C TYR A 122 1.11 -8.00 -10.56
N SER A 123 1.78 -8.65 -9.61
CA SER A 123 1.81 -8.19 -8.24
C SER A 123 2.83 -7.07 -8.14
N CYS A 124 2.42 -5.93 -7.60
CA CYS A 124 3.24 -4.74 -7.49
C CYS A 124 3.35 -4.33 -6.02
N LEU A 125 4.54 -3.88 -5.61
CA LEU A 125 4.79 -3.33 -4.28
C LEU A 125 5.16 -1.85 -4.39
N ILE A 126 4.50 -1.01 -3.61
CA ILE A 126 4.81 0.41 -3.44
C ILE A 126 4.96 0.76 -1.97
N ASP A 127 5.69 1.83 -1.70
CA ASP A 127 5.84 2.44 -0.38
C ASP A 127 6.06 3.96 -0.50
N ARG A 128 6.36 4.61 0.63
CA ARG A 128 6.61 6.05 0.69
C ARG A 128 7.78 6.52 -0.19
N SER A 129 8.78 5.68 -0.42
CA SER A 129 9.97 6.04 -1.21
C SER A 129 9.74 6.00 -2.71
N CYS A 130 8.67 5.35 -3.16
CA CYS A 130 8.36 5.20 -4.57
C CYS A 130 8.05 6.56 -5.22
N PRO A 131 8.62 6.88 -6.40
CA PRO A 131 8.36 8.13 -7.09
C PRO A 131 6.89 8.21 -7.52
N VAL A 132 6.35 9.43 -7.53
CA VAL A 132 4.97 9.72 -7.88
C VAL A 132 4.95 10.31 -9.29
N ASP A 133 4.13 9.75 -10.17
CA ASP A 133 3.95 10.25 -11.53
C ASP A 133 3.04 11.50 -11.59
N ALA A 134 2.87 12.06 -12.80
CA ALA A 134 2.07 13.26 -13.02
C ALA A 134 0.59 13.11 -12.66
N VAL A 135 0.07 11.88 -12.56
CA VAL A 135 -1.33 11.58 -12.21
C VAL A 135 -1.46 11.28 -10.71
N GLY A 136 -0.36 11.32 -9.96
CA GLY A 136 -0.35 11.04 -8.53
C GLY A 136 -0.19 9.56 -8.19
N ARG A 137 0.10 8.69 -9.16
CA ARG A 137 0.30 7.26 -8.93
C ARG A 137 1.76 6.97 -8.63
N ARG A 138 2.02 6.09 -7.66
CA ARG A 138 3.38 5.65 -7.32
C ARG A 138 3.86 4.57 -8.28
N THR A 139 5.08 4.73 -8.80
CA THR A 139 5.73 3.70 -9.61
C THR A 139 6.18 2.54 -8.70
N PRO A 140 5.82 1.28 -9.00
CA PRO A 140 6.21 0.13 -8.18
C PRO A 140 7.72 -0.05 -8.09
N LYS A 141 8.22 -0.34 -6.89
CA LYS A 141 9.63 -0.74 -6.68
C LYS A 141 9.88 -2.21 -7.03
N LEU A 142 8.86 -3.06 -6.83
CA LEU A 142 8.85 -4.46 -7.25
C LEU A 142 7.60 -4.70 -8.09
N ARG A 143 7.77 -5.48 -9.16
CA ARG A 143 6.72 -5.85 -10.11
C ARG A 143 6.98 -7.28 -10.57
N VAL A 144 6.15 -8.21 -10.11
CA VAL A 144 6.29 -9.65 -10.32
C VAL A 144 5.14 -10.13 -11.20
N GLU A 145 5.43 -10.76 -12.34
CA GLU A 145 4.40 -11.33 -13.20
C GLU A 145 3.70 -12.50 -12.50
N LEU A 146 2.37 -12.48 -12.50
CA LEU A 146 1.56 -13.57 -11.98
C LEU A 146 1.44 -14.69 -13.02
N PRO A 147 1.34 -15.96 -12.58
CA PRO A 147 1.31 -17.10 -13.49
C PRO A 147 0.04 -17.17 -14.35
N GLY A 148 -1.01 -16.43 -14.00
CA GLY A 148 -2.27 -16.42 -14.74
C GLY A 148 -3.25 -15.38 -14.22
N TYR A 149 -4.53 -15.56 -14.56
CA TYR A 149 -5.61 -14.64 -14.17
C TYR A 149 -5.76 -14.58 -12.63
N PRO A 150 -5.62 -13.40 -12.00
CA PRO A 150 -5.82 -13.25 -10.57
C PRO A 150 -7.32 -13.31 -10.25
N ILE A 151 -7.69 -14.24 -9.36
CA ILE A 151 -9.05 -14.29 -8.83
C ILE A 151 -9.19 -13.14 -7.82
N LEU A 152 -9.81 -12.05 -8.27
CA LEU A 152 -10.19 -10.92 -7.42
C LEU A 152 -11.46 -11.33 -6.66
N GLY A 153 -11.30 -11.69 -5.39
CA GLY A 153 -12.45 -12.05 -4.55
C GLY A 153 -13.04 -10.85 -3.82
N ASP A 154 -14.34 -10.92 -3.54
CA ASP A 154 -15.05 -9.99 -2.66
C ASP A 154 -14.68 -10.20 -1.16
N GLY A 155 -13.92 -11.27 -0.85
CA GLY A 155 -13.57 -11.71 0.50
C GLY A 155 -12.12 -11.40 0.94
N LYS A 156 -11.87 -11.40 2.25
CA LYS A 156 -10.55 -11.09 2.83
C LYS A 156 -9.43 -12.06 2.44
N GLY A 157 -9.75 -13.33 2.16
CA GLY A 157 -8.75 -14.38 1.86
C GLY A 157 -8.14 -14.21 0.47
N ASP A 158 -8.99 -14.06 -0.55
CA ASP A 158 -8.58 -13.90 -1.95
C ASP A 158 -7.77 -12.61 -2.17
N ASN A 159 -8.02 -11.61 -1.33
CA ASN A 159 -7.30 -10.34 -1.33
C ASN A 159 -5.81 -10.48 -0.98
N GLN A 160 -5.38 -11.55 -0.31
CA GLN A 160 -4.02 -11.66 0.24
C GLN A 160 -3.02 -12.42 -0.64
N ASN A 161 -3.48 -13.31 -1.51
CA ASN A 161 -2.59 -14.25 -2.21
C ASN A 161 -1.52 -13.56 -3.05
N HIS A 162 -1.87 -12.47 -3.74
CA HIS A 162 -0.91 -11.73 -4.57
C HIS A 162 0.13 -10.96 -3.75
N ALA A 163 -0.14 -10.71 -2.45
CA ALA A 163 0.73 -9.91 -1.60
C ALA A 163 1.81 -10.76 -0.92
N ILE A 164 1.65 -12.09 -0.91
CA ILE A 164 2.60 -13.06 -0.32
C ILE A 164 4.05 -12.92 -0.83
N PRO A 165 4.33 -12.56 -2.10
CA PRO A 165 5.71 -12.40 -2.57
C PRO A 165 6.50 -11.22 -1.96
N PHE A 166 5.91 -10.43 -1.06
CA PHE A 166 6.46 -9.15 -0.58
C PHE A 166 6.70 -9.07 0.92
#